data_AF-A0A924JNY9-F1
#
_entry.id   AF-A0A924JNY9-F1
#
_cell.length_a   1.000
_cell.length_b   1.000
_cell.length_c   1.000
_cell.angle_alpha   90.00
_cell.angle_beta   90.00
_cell.angle_gamma   90.00
#
_symmetry.space_group_name_H-M   'P 1'
#
loop_
_entity.id
_entity.type
_entity.pdbx_description
1 polymer ?
#
loop_
_entity_poly.entity_id
_entity_poly.type
_entity_poly.pdbx_seq_one_letter_code
_entity_poly.pdbx_strand_id
1 'polypeptide(L)'
;VPTVGGEVYFEDCYHTNPLVNAMSVGIMKSNKMISATAEGIGNPVFFVGSATGKDGIGGASFASADITSESVQELPAVQVGDPFQEKKLLEACLELIDTDAIVGMQDMGAAGIICSTAEMSAKGKVGMSIDLDKVPTRQKDMKAWELLLSESQERMLIVVEKGKEKQVLDIFEKWDLSASNIGEVTGDGLLKFYMHGVLEAEVPAYELVLGGGAPQYTREYTEPKYFEKINAFDINSVEDVTDIKSVAEQIIQIPNIASKRWVYTQYDSMVGAANTSTNAPSDAAIVLAKGTGKALAMTVDCNSKYVYANPYVGAMIAVAEAARNIVCSGAEPIGVTNCLNFGNPYDPEVYYQFVKSINGMGDACRKFNTPVTGGNVSFYNQGPQGAVYPTPTIGMVGILDDFENRMTLSYKNEGDIIVLIGEQKNCIGSSEYLHKLKGVEFSPAPSFDLEQEFKVQALVADLIKRKLINSAHDISEGGLAVTLLEKGFYTNLGFDLLAPSPLERVGVRTDAYWFGEAQSRIVVTVDKSQISNLKAAIETAEISCTELGKVTAGKIKVNGESWGNIEDWKLKYDNAIEKLLNA
;
A
#
# COMPACT_ATOMS: atom_id res chain seq x y z
N VAL A 1 15.23 -2.68 8.35
CA VAL A 1 14.16 -3.38 7.60
C VAL A 1 14.23 -2.86 6.16
N PRO A 2 14.28 -3.70 5.12
CA PRO A 2 14.39 -3.20 3.75
C PRO A 2 13.06 -2.62 3.26
N THR A 3 13.13 -1.52 2.49
CA THR A 3 11.98 -1.05 1.70
C THR A 3 12.03 -1.75 0.36
N VAL A 4 11.09 -2.67 0.11
CA VAL A 4 11.16 -3.57 -1.06
C VAL A 4 10.29 -3.14 -2.24
N GLY A 5 9.38 -2.19 -2.02
CA GLY A 5 8.44 -1.68 -3.01
C GLY A 5 7.66 -0.49 -2.44
N GLY A 6 6.79 0.09 -3.26
CA GLY A 6 6.00 1.26 -2.91
C GLY A 6 5.31 1.86 -4.13
N GLU A 7 4.49 2.87 -3.90
CA GLU A 7 3.76 3.62 -4.92
C GLU A 7 4.07 5.11 -4.74
N VAL A 8 4.24 5.85 -5.85
CA VAL A 8 4.49 7.30 -5.83
C VAL A 8 3.69 7.96 -6.95
N TYR A 9 2.79 8.87 -6.58
CA TYR A 9 1.97 9.68 -7.49
C TYR A 9 2.15 11.17 -7.23
N PHE A 10 1.99 11.95 -8.30
CA PHE A 10 2.09 13.40 -8.33
C PHE A 10 0.83 14.01 -8.95
N GLU A 11 0.05 14.70 -8.11
CA GLU A 11 -1.09 15.52 -8.52
C GLU A 11 -1.12 16.81 -7.67
N ASP A 12 -1.66 17.87 -8.26
CA ASP A 12 -1.64 19.21 -7.64
C ASP A 12 -2.44 19.27 -6.32
N CYS A 13 -3.47 18.42 -6.18
CA CYS A 13 -4.27 18.34 -4.96
C CYS A 13 -3.47 17.91 -3.71
N TYR A 14 -2.32 17.23 -3.89
CA TYR A 14 -1.45 16.80 -2.80
C TYR A 14 -0.41 17.85 -2.39
N HIS A 15 -0.38 19.01 -3.03
CA HIS A 15 0.65 20.03 -2.79
C HIS A 15 0.67 20.53 -1.34
N THR A 16 -0.50 20.82 -0.77
CA THR A 16 -0.63 21.29 0.62
C THR A 16 -0.68 20.14 1.62
N ASN A 17 -1.29 19.02 1.23
CA ASN A 17 -1.46 17.84 2.06
C ASN A 17 -0.90 16.62 1.33
N PRO A 18 0.42 16.37 1.39
CA PRO A 18 1.00 15.15 0.85
C PRO A 18 0.56 13.94 1.68
N LEU A 19 0.35 12.80 1.02
CA LEU A 19 0.02 11.55 1.68
C LEU A 19 1.29 10.69 1.84
N VAL A 20 1.58 10.27 3.06
CA VAL A 20 2.72 9.39 3.37
C VAL A 20 2.22 8.19 4.16
N ASN A 21 2.10 7.06 3.47
CA ASN A 21 1.65 5.79 4.02
C ASN A 21 2.84 4.82 4.12
N ALA A 22 2.93 4.07 5.21
CA ALA A 22 3.95 3.03 5.39
C ALA A 22 3.30 1.67 5.70
N MET A 23 3.52 0.69 4.83
CA MET A 23 3.13 -0.71 5.07
C MET A 23 4.36 -1.49 5.56
N SER A 24 4.20 -2.23 6.65
CA SER A 24 5.22 -3.14 7.18
C SER A 24 4.68 -4.56 7.21
N VAL A 25 5.51 -5.52 6.79
CA VAL A 25 5.17 -6.95 6.79
C VAL A 25 6.21 -7.71 7.60
N GLY A 26 5.75 -8.34 8.69
CA GLY A 26 6.55 -9.19 9.56
C GLY A 26 6.18 -10.66 9.42
N ILE A 27 7.15 -11.55 9.60
CA ILE A 27 6.94 -13.01 9.62
C ILE A 27 7.15 -13.51 11.04
N MET A 28 6.16 -14.20 11.59
CA MET A 28 6.22 -14.81 12.91
C MET A 28 5.65 -16.24 12.86
N LYS A 29 6.11 -17.11 13.77
CA LYS A 29 5.48 -18.43 13.96
C LYS A 29 4.10 -18.24 14.59
N SER A 30 3.09 -18.92 14.06
CA SER A 30 1.70 -18.78 14.54
C SER A 30 1.53 -19.08 16.04
N ASN A 31 2.32 -19.99 16.60
CA ASN A 31 2.30 -20.32 18.03
C ASN A 31 3.10 -19.36 18.93
N LYS A 32 3.69 -18.30 18.37
CA LYS A 32 4.44 -17.27 19.09
C LYS A 32 3.77 -15.88 19.01
N MET A 33 2.54 -15.81 18.50
CA MET A 33 1.81 -14.54 18.43
C MET A 33 1.41 -14.07 19.83
N ILE A 34 1.79 -12.84 20.19
CA ILE A 34 1.37 -12.18 21.41
C ILE A 34 0.21 -11.24 21.11
N SER A 35 -0.78 -11.21 22.00
CA SER A 35 -1.92 -10.32 21.89
C SER A 35 -1.71 -9.05 22.73
N ALA A 36 -2.22 -7.93 22.21
CA ALA A 36 -2.41 -6.68 22.94
C ALA A 36 -3.55 -6.79 23.97
N THR A 37 -3.37 -7.62 25.01
CA THR A 37 -4.35 -7.87 26.07
C THR A 37 -3.70 -7.78 27.44
N ALA A 38 -4.46 -7.40 28.45
CA ALA A 38 -4.04 -7.45 29.84
C ALA A 38 -4.84 -8.51 30.60
N GLU A 39 -4.16 -9.43 31.29
CA GLU A 39 -4.81 -10.48 32.06
C GLU A 39 -4.04 -10.75 33.36
N GLY A 40 -4.70 -11.43 34.29
CA GLY A 40 -4.14 -11.82 35.58
C GLY A 40 -4.05 -10.65 36.56
N ILE A 41 -5.02 -10.56 37.48
CA ILE A 41 -5.05 -9.51 38.52
C ILE A 41 -3.76 -9.56 39.34
N GLY A 42 -3.12 -8.39 39.50
CA GLY A 42 -1.86 -8.23 40.21
C GLY A 42 -0.62 -8.59 39.38
N ASN A 43 -0.77 -8.91 38.10
CA ASN A 43 0.35 -8.97 37.17
C ASN A 43 0.94 -7.56 36.97
N PRO A 44 2.27 -7.42 37.03
CA PRO A 44 2.93 -6.13 36.84
C PRO A 44 2.84 -5.65 35.39
N VAL A 45 2.76 -4.32 35.25
CA VAL A 45 2.73 -3.60 33.98
C VAL A 45 4.06 -2.86 33.82
N PHE A 46 4.80 -3.21 32.77
CA PHE A 46 6.10 -2.66 32.45
C PHE A 46 6.02 -1.68 31.28
N PHE A 47 6.67 -0.54 31.47
CA PHE A 47 7.07 0.36 30.40
C PHE A 47 8.49 -0.03 29.96
N VAL A 48 8.71 -0.19 28.66
CA VAL A 48 10.03 -0.47 28.11
C VAL A 48 10.36 0.41 26.91
N GLY A 49 11.65 0.69 26.70
CA GLY A 49 12.14 1.49 25.59
C GLY A 49 12.54 2.92 25.98
N SER A 50 12.32 3.86 25.07
CA SER A 50 12.76 5.26 25.19
C SER A 50 12.04 6.02 26.30
N ALA A 51 12.75 6.94 26.97
CA ALA A 51 12.17 7.79 28.01
C ALA A 51 11.18 8.81 27.44
N THR A 52 10.08 9.05 28.15
CA THR A 52 8.99 9.94 27.78
C THR A 52 9.41 11.43 27.83
N GLY A 53 9.02 12.18 26.81
CA GLY A 53 9.17 13.64 26.69
C GLY A 53 7.90 14.31 26.18
N LYS A 54 7.91 15.64 26.02
CA LYS A 54 6.77 16.41 25.50
C LYS A 54 6.69 16.39 23.97
N ASP A 55 6.74 15.21 23.36
CA ASP A 55 6.70 15.06 21.90
C ASP A 55 5.29 14.74 21.43
N GLY A 56 4.88 15.34 20.31
CA GLY A 56 3.63 14.97 19.63
C GLY A 56 2.35 15.11 20.46
N ILE A 57 2.38 15.78 21.62
CA ILE A 57 1.18 15.93 22.46
C ILE A 57 0.13 16.71 21.67
N GLY A 58 -1.01 16.07 21.39
CA GLY A 58 -2.08 16.63 20.57
C GLY A 58 -1.87 16.48 19.05
N GLY A 59 -0.86 15.73 18.60
CA GLY A 59 -0.57 15.47 17.19
C GLY A 59 -1.73 14.80 16.46
N ALA A 60 -2.34 13.78 17.08
CA ALA A 60 -3.55 13.15 16.52
C ALA A 60 -4.74 14.13 16.39
N SER A 61 -4.91 15.05 17.36
CA SER A 61 -5.96 16.08 17.30
C SER A 61 -5.68 17.10 16.19
N PHE A 62 -4.42 17.51 16.01
CA PHE A 62 -4.00 18.39 14.93
C PHE A 62 -4.22 17.74 13.56
N ALA A 63 -3.88 16.46 13.40
CA ALA A 63 -4.12 15.69 12.18
C ALA A 63 -5.62 15.44 11.89
N SER A 64 -6.49 15.68 12.87
CA SER A 64 -7.94 15.51 12.77
C SER A 64 -8.69 16.84 12.55
N ALA A 65 -7.98 17.89 12.11
CA ALA A 65 -8.53 19.21 11.86
C ALA A 65 -8.11 19.74 10.47
N ASP A 66 -8.91 20.65 9.91
CA ASP A 66 -8.58 21.30 8.64
C ASP A 66 -7.32 22.16 8.77
N ILE A 67 -6.40 22.06 7.80
CA ILE A 67 -5.18 22.87 7.79
C ILE A 67 -5.51 24.29 7.29
N THR A 68 -5.32 25.27 8.16
CA THR A 68 -5.49 26.70 7.85
C THR A 68 -4.16 27.44 7.95
N SER A 69 -4.13 28.71 7.51
CA SER A 69 -2.96 29.57 7.67
C SER A 69 -2.58 29.81 9.14
N GLU A 70 -3.52 29.64 10.08
CA GLU A 70 -3.30 29.80 11.52
C GLU A 70 -2.74 28.52 12.17
N SER A 71 -2.98 27.35 11.56
CA SER A 71 -2.55 26.03 12.05
C SER A 71 -1.02 25.88 12.17
N VAL A 72 -0.23 26.72 11.48
CA VAL A 72 1.25 26.72 11.58
C VAL A 72 1.73 27.03 13.00
N GLN A 73 0.96 27.79 13.79
CA GLN A 73 1.29 28.11 15.17
C GLN A 73 0.96 26.99 16.17
N GLU A 74 0.20 25.98 15.74
CA GLU A 74 -0.26 24.85 16.55
C GLU A 74 0.55 23.57 16.33
N LEU A 75 1.62 23.63 15.53
CA LEU A 75 2.47 22.47 15.24
C LEU A 75 3.06 21.91 16.54
N PRO A 76 2.73 20.66 16.92
CA PRO A 76 3.33 20.02 18.08
C PRO A 76 4.84 19.84 17.86
N ALA A 77 5.57 19.60 18.94
CA ALA A 77 7.00 19.29 18.86
C ALA A 77 7.21 18.10 17.92
N VAL A 78 8.03 18.30 16.89
CA VAL A 78 8.32 17.32 15.84
C VAL A 78 8.85 16.04 16.49
N GLN A 79 8.19 14.93 16.21
CA GLN A 79 8.66 13.60 16.62
C GLN A 79 9.96 13.30 15.88
N VAL A 80 10.98 12.87 16.63
CA VAL A 80 12.25 12.40 16.06
C VAL A 80 12.40 10.96 16.46
N GLY A 81 12.32 10.06 15.49
CA GLY A 81 12.56 8.64 15.71
C GLY A 81 14.04 8.33 15.95
N ASP A 82 14.30 7.33 16.78
CA ASP A 82 15.63 6.75 17.00
C ASP A 82 15.64 5.29 16.48
N PRO A 83 16.02 5.06 15.20
CA PRO A 83 15.99 3.73 14.61
C PRO A 83 16.98 2.75 15.27
N PHE A 84 17.98 3.23 16.00
CA PHE A 84 18.90 2.37 16.73
C PHE A 84 18.26 1.84 18.02
N GLN A 85 17.54 2.70 18.73
CA GLN A 85 16.72 2.29 19.88
C GLN A 85 15.59 1.36 19.44
N GLU A 86 14.90 1.68 18.34
CA GLU A 86 13.85 0.82 17.78
C GLU A 86 14.39 -0.58 17.49
N LYS A 87 15.59 -0.68 16.90
CA LYS A 87 16.21 -1.98 16.60
C LYS A 87 16.52 -2.78 17.87
N LYS A 88 17.08 -2.14 18.91
CA LYS A 88 17.31 -2.81 20.20
C LYS A 88 15.99 -3.29 20.80
N LEU A 89 14.97 -2.43 20.79
CA LEU A 89 13.64 -2.72 21.33
C LEU A 89 12.99 -3.91 20.62
N LEU A 90 13.05 -3.94 19.29
CA LEU A 90 12.58 -5.06 18.48
C LEU A 90 13.24 -6.38 18.90
N GLU A 91 14.58 -6.41 19.01
CA GLU A 91 15.31 -7.63 19.39
C GLU A 91 14.99 -8.07 20.83
N ALA A 92 14.89 -7.13 21.77
CA ALA A 92 14.49 -7.42 23.15
C ALA A 92 13.06 -7.98 23.23
N CYS A 93 12.11 -7.41 22.48
CA CYS A 93 10.75 -7.92 22.38
C CYS A 93 10.71 -9.32 21.77
N LEU A 94 11.46 -9.58 20.69
CA LEU A 94 11.53 -10.91 20.07
C LEU A 94 12.15 -11.96 21.01
N GLU A 95 13.18 -11.60 21.79
CA GLU A 95 13.75 -12.47 22.82
C GLU A 95 12.74 -12.73 23.96
N LEU A 96 12.00 -11.71 24.39
CA LEU A 96 10.98 -11.85 25.42
C LEU A 96 9.83 -12.76 24.99
N ILE A 97 9.39 -12.69 23.72
CA ILE A 97 8.34 -13.54 23.15
C ILE A 97 8.70 -15.04 23.23
N ASP A 98 10.00 -15.36 23.28
CA ASP A 98 10.47 -16.74 23.39
C ASP A 98 10.48 -17.27 24.84
N THR A 99 10.11 -16.43 25.80
CA THR A 99 9.94 -16.79 27.21
C THR A 99 8.49 -17.09 27.56
N ASP A 100 8.26 -17.58 28.77
CA ASP A 100 6.95 -17.72 29.38
C ASP A 100 6.61 -16.54 30.31
N ALA A 101 7.35 -15.42 30.25
CA ALA A 101 7.15 -14.28 31.16
C ALA A 101 6.07 -13.30 30.70
N ILE A 102 5.71 -13.30 29.42
CA ILE A 102 4.84 -12.31 28.81
C ILE A 102 3.38 -12.76 28.78
N VAL A 103 2.48 -11.89 29.21
CA VAL A 103 1.02 -12.07 29.13
C VAL A 103 0.47 -11.31 27.93
N GLY A 104 0.94 -10.09 27.71
CA GLY A 104 0.55 -9.27 26.58
C GLY A 104 1.50 -8.11 26.36
N MET A 105 1.47 -7.54 25.16
CA MET A 105 2.35 -6.46 24.74
C MET A 105 1.63 -5.57 23.73
N GLN A 106 1.83 -4.26 23.85
CA GLN A 106 1.23 -3.24 22.99
C GLN A 106 2.25 -2.14 22.72
N ASP A 107 2.27 -1.62 21.51
CA ASP A 107 3.05 -0.43 21.16
C ASP A 107 2.42 0.84 21.72
N MET A 108 3.25 1.88 21.89
CA MET A 108 2.80 3.20 22.34
C MET A 108 2.95 4.22 21.21
N GLY A 109 1.86 4.44 20.48
CA GLY A 109 1.76 5.45 19.42
C GLY A 109 0.95 6.68 19.85
N ALA A 110 -0.09 7.00 19.07
CA ALA A 110 -0.99 8.12 19.33
C ALA A 110 -1.64 8.03 20.71
N ALA A 111 -1.67 9.16 21.43
CA ALA A 111 -2.12 9.22 22.83
C ALA A 111 -1.38 8.27 23.80
N GLY A 112 -0.21 7.73 23.44
CA GLY A 112 0.76 7.13 24.34
C GLY A 112 0.21 6.14 25.37
N ILE A 113 0.55 6.39 26.65
CA ILE A 113 0.27 5.49 27.77
C ILE A 113 -1.23 5.30 27.96
N ILE A 114 -2.04 6.36 27.84
CA ILE A 114 -3.48 6.23 28.08
C ILE A 114 -4.15 5.34 27.03
N CYS A 115 -3.72 5.42 25.77
CA CYS A 115 -4.23 4.57 24.70
C CYS A 115 -3.87 3.10 24.94
N SER A 116 -2.57 2.80 25.09
CA SER A 116 -2.11 1.42 25.24
C SER A 116 -2.67 0.74 26.49
N THR A 117 -2.78 1.47 27.61
CA THR A 117 -3.41 0.93 28.84
C THR A 117 -4.90 0.67 28.66
N ALA A 118 -5.63 1.56 27.98
CA ALA A 118 -7.06 1.39 27.70
C ALA A 118 -7.33 0.20 26.78
N GLU A 119 -6.61 0.09 25.66
CA GLU A 119 -6.81 -0.98 24.68
C GLU A 119 -6.55 -2.36 25.26
N MET A 120 -5.41 -2.53 25.94
CA MET A 120 -5.07 -3.80 26.60
C MET A 120 -6.09 -4.16 27.69
N SER A 121 -6.49 -3.19 28.51
CA SER A 121 -7.45 -3.40 29.61
C SER A 121 -8.85 -3.73 29.11
N ALA A 122 -9.34 -3.02 28.08
CA ALA A 122 -10.66 -3.26 27.50
C ALA A 122 -10.75 -4.64 26.85
N LYS A 123 -9.70 -5.06 26.11
CA LYS A 123 -9.64 -6.39 25.50
C LYS A 123 -9.61 -7.51 26.55
N GLY A 124 -8.85 -7.28 27.63
CA GLY A 124 -8.74 -8.21 28.77
C GLY A 124 -9.92 -8.18 29.75
N LYS A 125 -10.80 -7.17 29.65
CA LYS A 125 -11.89 -6.89 30.61
C LYS A 125 -11.38 -6.72 32.05
N VAL A 126 -10.27 -6.02 32.18
CA VAL A 126 -9.58 -5.71 33.45
C VAL A 126 -9.37 -4.21 33.57
N GLY A 127 -8.87 -3.75 34.72
CA GLY A 127 -8.35 -2.39 34.90
C GLY A 127 -6.83 -2.37 35.03
N MET A 128 -6.27 -1.18 35.22
CA MET A 128 -4.86 -0.98 35.53
C MET A 128 -4.69 0.15 36.55
N SER A 129 -3.78 -0.04 37.50
CA SER A 129 -3.31 1.02 38.39
C SER A 129 -1.88 1.38 38.01
N ILE A 130 -1.69 2.60 37.50
CA ILE A 130 -0.41 3.10 36.97
C ILE A 130 0.12 4.22 37.87
N ASP A 131 1.39 4.11 38.22
CA ASP A 131 2.19 5.09 38.96
C ASP A 131 3.09 5.85 37.98
N LEU A 132 2.69 7.08 37.66
CA LEU A 132 3.36 7.93 36.69
C LEU A 132 4.75 8.37 37.16
N ASP A 133 5.05 8.33 38.46
CA ASP A 133 6.39 8.65 38.99
C ASP A 133 7.44 7.61 38.55
N LYS A 134 7.00 6.42 38.13
CA LYS A 134 7.88 5.34 37.67
C LYS A 134 8.07 5.33 36.16
N VAL A 135 7.34 6.16 35.42
CA VAL A 135 7.53 6.29 33.97
C VAL A 135 8.87 6.96 33.71
N PRO A 136 9.78 6.36 32.92
CA PRO A 136 11.04 7.00 32.57
C PRO A 136 10.79 8.32 31.82
N THR A 137 11.37 9.41 32.30
CA THR A 137 11.24 10.76 31.70
C THR A 137 12.59 11.33 31.30
N ARG A 138 12.67 12.01 30.16
CA ARG A 138 13.88 12.76 29.75
C ARG A 138 13.79 14.27 29.95
N GLN A 139 12.60 14.76 30.30
CA GLN A 139 12.35 16.16 30.67
C GLN A 139 11.93 16.25 32.13
N LYS A 140 12.35 17.30 32.82
CA LYS A 140 11.95 17.57 34.21
C LYS A 140 10.54 18.14 34.26
N ASP A 141 9.90 17.98 35.42
CA ASP A 141 8.62 18.63 35.75
C ASP A 141 7.51 18.33 34.74
N MET A 142 7.49 17.11 34.20
CA MET A 142 6.38 16.65 33.37
C MET A 142 5.11 16.53 34.20
N LYS A 143 4.00 17.00 33.66
CA LYS A 143 2.68 16.89 34.29
C LYS A 143 2.06 15.53 33.96
N ALA A 144 1.12 15.08 34.79
CA ALA A 144 0.42 13.81 34.59
C ALA A 144 -0.17 13.67 33.18
N TRP A 145 -0.91 14.68 32.70
CA TRP A 145 -1.49 14.66 31.35
C TRP A 145 -0.44 14.69 30.22
N GLU A 146 0.72 15.31 30.45
CA GLU A 146 1.82 15.31 29.46
C GLU A 146 2.45 13.91 29.35
N LEU A 147 2.56 13.18 30.46
CA LEU A 147 3.04 11.78 30.46
C LEU A 147 2.05 10.85 29.78
N LEU A 148 0.75 11.02 30.09
CA LEU A 148 -0.31 10.18 29.55
C LEU A 148 -0.44 10.32 28.02
N LEU A 149 -0.40 11.56 27.52
CA LEU A 149 -0.66 11.89 26.11
C LEU A 149 0.60 12.07 25.27
N SER A 150 1.79 11.88 25.84
CA SER A 150 3.04 11.95 25.10
C SER A 150 3.09 10.88 24.01
N GLU A 151 3.49 11.29 22.82
CA GLU A 151 3.70 10.44 21.64
C GLU A 151 5.20 10.26 21.34
N SER A 152 6.05 10.26 22.38
CA SER A 152 7.45 9.85 22.24
C SER A 152 7.56 8.49 21.54
N GLN A 153 8.55 8.35 20.68
CA GLN A 153 8.73 7.15 19.84
C GLN A 153 9.47 6.02 20.60
N GLU A 154 9.51 4.83 20.00
CA GLU A 154 10.23 3.63 20.47
C GLU A 154 9.88 3.19 21.90
N ARG A 155 8.60 2.99 22.18
CA ARG A 155 8.09 2.56 23.49
C ARG A 155 7.10 1.41 23.36
N MET A 156 7.16 0.46 24.29
CA MET A 156 6.19 -0.64 24.41
C MET A 156 5.67 -0.75 25.85
N LEU A 157 4.40 -1.14 25.98
CA LEU A 157 3.77 -1.52 27.24
C LEU A 157 3.65 -3.04 27.30
N ILE A 158 4.05 -3.65 28.42
CA ILE A 158 4.11 -5.11 28.57
C ILE A 158 3.44 -5.52 29.87
N VAL A 159 2.54 -6.51 29.81
CA VAL A 159 2.00 -7.18 30.99
C VAL A 159 2.81 -8.45 31.22
N VAL A 160 3.37 -8.59 32.41
CA VAL A 160 4.31 -9.66 32.77
C VAL A 160 3.65 -10.58 33.80
N GLU A 161 3.90 -11.88 33.70
CA GLU A 161 3.42 -12.84 34.70
C GLU A 161 4.14 -12.57 36.04
N LYS A 162 3.35 -12.43 37.10
CA LYS A 162 3.86 -12.15 38.45
C LYS A 162 4.88 -13.19 38.90
N GLY A 163 6.02 -12.73 39.41
CA GLY A 163 7.16 -13.57 39.81
C GLY A 163 8.21 -13.78 38.72
N LYS A 164 7.97 -13.34 37.48
CA LYS A 164 8.92 -13.40 36.36
C LYS A 164 9.51 -12.03 35.99
N GLU A 165 9.33 -11.02 36.83
CA GLU A 165 9.79 -9.64 36.60
C GLU A 165 11.28 -9.56 36.35
N LYS A 166 12.06 -10.34 37.11
CA LYS A 166 13.52 -10.36 36.98
C LYS A 166 13.96 -10.82 35.59
N GLN A 167 13.29 -11.83 35.02
CA GLN A 167 13.62 -12.33 33.68
C GLN A 167 13.43 -11.23 32.63
N VAL A 168 12.36 -10.43 32.76
CA VAL A 168 12.11 -9.29 31.87
C VAL A 168 13.19 -8.23 32.03
N LEU A 169 13.49 -7.83 33.27
CA LEU A 169 14.54 -6.84 33.56
C LEU A 169 15.91 -7.28 33.00
N ASP A 170 16.30 -8.53 33.21
CA ASP A 170 17.57 -9.08 32.73
C ASP A 170 17.66 -9.04 31.18
N ILE A 171 16.55 -9.29 30.46
CA ILE A 171 16.50 -9.21 28.99
C ILE A 171 16.67 -7.76 28.51
N PHE A 172 15.92 -6.81 29.07
CA PHE A 172 16.02 -5.42 28.63
C PHE A 172 17.36 -4.77 29.02
N GLU A 173 17.95 -5.14 30.16
CA GLU A 173 19.31 -4.73 30.54
C GLU A 173 20.36 -5.24 29.55
N LYS A 174 20.26 -6.52 29.12
CA LYS A 174 21.16 -7.09 28.10
C LYS A 174 21.16 -6.30 26.79
N TRP A 175 19.99 -5.79 26.39
CA TRP A 175 19.84 -4.98 25.16
C TRP A 175 20.10 -3.49 25.37
N ASP A 176 20.53 -3.08 26.58
CA ASP A 176 20.79 -1.68 26.94
C ASP A 176 19.54 -0.79 26.74
N LEU A 177 18.41 -1.27 27.28
CA LEU A 177 17.10 -0.63 27.26
C LEU A 177 16.55 -0.44 28.66
N SER A 178 15.83 0.67 28.86
CA SER A 178 15.10 0.90 30.11
C SER A 178 13.87 -0.01 30.18
N ALA A 179 13.66 -0.60 31.36
CA ALA A 179 12.43 -1.30 31.71
C ALA A 179 12.03 -0.90 33.14
N SER A 180 10.81 -0.39 33.28
CA SER A 180 10.28 0.08 34.56
C SER A 180 8.92 -0.53 34.82
N ASN A 181 8.73 -1.12 36.01
CA ASN A 181 7.41 -1.54 36.47
C ASN A 181 6.62 -0.30 36.90
N ILE A 182 5.69 0.12 36.06
CA ILE A 182 4.89 1.33 36.26
C ILE A 182 3.53 1.04 36.91
N GLY A 183 3.15 -0.21 37.12
CA GLY A 183 1.81 -0.49 37.64
C GLY A 183 1.43 -1.96 37.72
N GLU A 184 0.14 -2.21 37.90
CA GLU A 184 -0.41 -3.56 37.98
C GLU A 184 -1.81 -3.66 37.39
N VAL A 185 -2.17 -4.86 36.93
CA VAL A 185 -3.51 -5.19 36.44
C VAL A 185 -4.50 -5.28 37.61
N THR A 186 -5.66 -4.63 37.52
CA THR A 186 -6.72 -4.63 38.53
C THR A 186 -8.00 -5.31 38.02
N GLY A 187 -8.92 -5.64 38.92
CA GLY A 187 -10.15 -6.37 38.59
C GLY A 187 -11.41 -5.51 38.39
N ASP A 188 -11.30 -4.19 38.53
CA ASP A 188 -12.46 -3.28 38.57
C ASP A 188 -12.80 -2.65 37.20
N GLY A 189 -12.02 -2.92 36.16
CA GLY A 189 -12.26 -2.37 34.82
C GLY A 189 -11.90 -0.89 34.67
N LEU A 190 -11.28 -0.30 35.70
CA LEU A 190 -10.91 1.12 35.75
C LEU A 190 -9.42 1.29 35.47
N LEU A 191 -9.08 2.32 34.72
CA LEU A 191 -7.72 2.85 34.63
C LEU A 191 -7.57 3.91 35.71
N LYS A 192 -6.57 3.75 36.57
CA LYS A 192 -6.25 4.70 37.65
C LYS A 192 -4.81 5.14 37.49
N PHE A 193 -4.62 6.45 37.39
CA PHE A 193 -3.29 7.05 37.20
C PHE A 193 -2.94 7.89 38.41
N TYR A 194 -1.81 7.58 39.02
CA TYR A 194 -1.31 8.27 40.20
C TYR A 194 -0.03 9.03 39.88
N MET A 195 0.12 10.22 40.46
CA MET A 195 1.37 10.97 40.44
C MET A 195 1.59 11.60 41.81
N HIS A 196 2.77 11.44 42.39
CA HIS A 196 3.12 11.91 43.74
C HIS A 196 2.14 11.43 44.83
N GLY A 197 1.61 10.22 44.65
CA GLY A 197 0.60 9.61 45.54
C GLY A 197 -0.81 10.18 45.41
N VAL A 198 -1.07 11.08 44.47
CA VAL A 198 -2.38 11.67 44.17
C VAL A 198 -3.01 10.95 42.98
N LEU A 199 -4.31 10.65 43.05
CA LEU A 199 -5.09 10.12 41.93
C LEU A 199 -5.37 11.26 40.94
N GLU A 200 -4.68 11.26 39.80
CA GLU A 200 -4.77 12.30 38.76
C GLU A 200 -5.91 12.04 37.78
N ALA A 201 -6.19 10.77 37.49
CA ALA A 201 -7.29 10.38 36.60
C ALA A 201 -7.82 8.99 36.96
N GLU A 202 -9.14 8.83 36.86
CA GLU A 202 -9.86 7.55 36.96
C GLU A 202 -10.91 7.49 35.86
N VAL A 203 -10.80 6.48 34.99
CA VAL A 203 -11.66 6.34 33.81
C VAL A 203 -11.92 4.86 33.50
N PRO A 204 -13.14 4.47 33.07
CA PRO A 204 -13.38 3.10 32.64
C PRO A 204 -12.61 2.78 31.35
N ALA A 205 -11.87 1.68 31.31
CA ALA A 205 -11.06 1.31 30.16
C ALA A 205 -11.91 1.12 28.88
N TYR A 206 -13.08 0.50 29.04
CA TYR A 206 -14.00 0.22 27.93
C TYR A 206 -14.49 1.49 27.22
N GLU A 207 -14.70 2.58 27.94
CA GLU A 207 -15.24 3.82 27.35
C GLU A 207 -14.22 4.53 26.45
N LEU A 208 -12.93 4.23 26.61
CA LEU A 208 -11.82 4.87 25.88
C LEU A 208 -11.40 4.16 24.60
N VAL A 209 -12.01 3.02 24.25
CA VAL A 209 -11.64 2.25 23.05
C VAL A 209 -12.70 2.33 21.95
N LEU A 210 -12.26 2.11 20.71
CA LEU A 210 -13.14 2.03 19.55
C LEU A 210 -14.20 0.93 19.74
N GLY A 211 -15.48 1.31 19.58
CA GLY A 211 -16.61 0.38 19.75
C GLY A 211 -16.96 0.04 21.21
N GLY A 212 -16.26 0.64 22.18
CA GLY A 212 -16.59 0.52 23.59
C GLY A 212 -17.66 1.53 24.02
N GLY A 213 -17.27 2.80 24.12
CA GLY A 213 -18.15 3.91 24.53
C GLY A 213 -18.21 5.10 23.58
N ALA A 214 -17.25 5.23 22.67
CA ALA A 214 -17.17 6.35 21.75
C ALA A 214 -18.42 6.44 20.84
N PRO A 215 -19.09 7.61 20.73
CA PRO A 215 -20.26 7.79 19.88
C PRO A 215 -19.98 7.42 18.43
N GLN A 216 -20.87 6.63 17.83
CA GLN A 216 -20.84 6.34 16.40
C GLN A 216 -21.77 7.29 15.66
N TYR A 217 -21.29 7.84 14.56
CA TYR A 217 -22.02 8.83 13.77
C TYR A 217 -22.48 8.20 12.46
N THR A 218 -23.78 8.29 12.19
CA THR A 218 -24.30 8.14 10.82
C THR A 218 -24.34 9.53 10.19
N ARG A 219 -23.68 9.72 9.05
CA ARG A 219 -23.66 11.00 8.34
C ARG A 219 -24.42 10.89 7.03
N GLU A 220 -25.08 11.98 6.66
CA GLU A 220 -25.64 12.14 5.33
C GLU A 220 -24.51 12.33 4.31
N TYR A 221 -24.72 11.84 3.10
CA TYR A 221 -23.80 12.01 1.97
C TYR A 221 -24.58 12.22 0.68
N THR A 222 -24.01 12.97 -0.25
CA THR A 222 -24.61 13.28 -1.56
C THR A 222 -23.60 13.09 -2.68
N GLU A 223 -24.09 12.78 -3.87
CA GLU A 223 -23.22 12.63 -5.03
C GLU A 223 -22.46 13.93 -5.33
N PRO A 224 -21.14 13.87 -5.60
CA PRO A 224 -20.36 15.07 -5.88
C PRO A 224 -20.80 15.80 -7.14
N LYS A 225 -20.88 17.13 -7.08
CA LYS A 225 -21.37 17.94 -8.23
C LYS A 225 -20.47 17.85 -9.44
N TYR A 226 -19.17 17.62 -9.24
CA TYR A 226 -18.22 17.51 -10.34
C TYR A 226 -18.46 16.29 -11.24
N PHE A 227 -19.27 15.32 -10.81
CA PHE A 227 -19.68 14.18 -11.66
C PHE A 227 -20.44 14.64 -12.91
N GLU A 228 -21.13 15.79 -12.87
CA GLU A 228 -21.76 16.36 -14.07
C GLU A 228 -20.74 16.64 -15.18
N LYS A 229 -19.53 17.10 -14.81
CA LYS A 229 -18.44 17.35 -15.75
C LYS A 229 -17.87 16.04 -16.31
N ILE A 230 -17.71 15.03 -15.47
CA ILE A 230 -17.25 13.70 -15.86
C ILE A 230 -18.25 13.05 -16.84
N ASN A 231 -19.54 13.12 -16.53
CA ASN A 231 -20.61 12.56 -17.35
C ASN A 231 -20.79 13.29 -18.68
N ALA A 232 -20.35 14.55 -18.77
CA ALA A 232 -20.37 15.34 -20.00
C ALA A 232 -19.18 15.05 -20.94
N PHE A 233 -18.19 14.26 -20.51
CA PHE A 233 -17.04 13.91 -21.34
C PHE A 233 -17.46 13.07 -22.55
N ASP A 234 -17.02 13.48 -23.74
CA ASP A 234 -17.14 12.72 -24.98
C ASP A 234 -15.75 12.39 -25.52
N ILE A 235 -15.45 11.10 -25.67
CA ILE A 235 -14.17 10.64 -26.22
C ILE A 235 -13.90 11.21 -27.63
N ASN A 236 -14.94 11.52 -28.39
CA ASN A 236 -14.80 12.06 -29.75
C ASN A 236 -14.41 13.54 -29.77
N SER A 237 -14.50 14.26 -28.64
CA SER A 237 -13.99 15.63 -28.55
C SER A 237 -12.47 15.69 -28.43
N VAL A 238 -11.81 14.54 -28.21
CA VAL A 238 -10.35 14.42 -28.15
C VAL A 238 -9.84 13.99 -29.52
N GLU A 239 -8.87 14.73 -30.07
CA GLU A 239 -8.19 14.35 -31.31
C GLU A 239 -7.33 13.10 -31.09
N ASP A 240 -7.54 12.08 -31.95
CA ASP A 240 -6.80 10.82 -31.90
C ASP A 240 -5.32 11.02 -32.23
N VAL A 241 -4.48 10.12 -31.73
CA VAL A 241 -3.03 10.18 -31.94
C VAL A 241 -2.65 9.73 -33.34
N THR A 242 -1.82 10.53 -34.01
CA THR A 242 -1.22 10.18 -35.30
C THR A 242 0.24 9.74 -35.18
N ASP A 243 0.97 10.27 -34.19
CA ASP A 243 2.37 9.93 -33.90
C ASP A 243 2.46 9.17 -32.56
N ILE A 244 2.29 7.85 -32.64
CA ILE A 244 2.30 6.96 -31.49
C ILE A 244 3.66 7.00 -30.80
N LYS A 245 4.76 7.05 -31.56
CA LYS A 245 6.12 7.03 -31.02
C LYS A 245 6.40 8.27 -30.17
N SER A 246 6.06 9.46 -30.67
CA SER A 246 6.27 10.71 -29.95
C SER A 246 5.44 10.76 -28.67
N VAL A 247 4.19 10.27 -28.69
CA VAL A 247 3.35 10.23 -27.49
C VAL A 247 3.89 9.21 -26.48
N ALA A 248 4.29 8.02 -26.92
CA ALA A 248 4.91 7.04 -26.03
C ALA A 248 6.16 7.60 -25.34
N GLU A 249 6.99 8.36 -26.08
CA GLU A 249 8.19 9.00 -25.54
C GLU A 249 7.86 10.04 -24.45
N GLN A 250 6.77 10.78 -24.60
CA GLN A 250 6.30 11.72 -23.59
C GLN A 250 5.75 10.99 -22.36
N ILE A 251 4.92 9.96 -22.56
CA ILE A 251 4.26 9.21 -21.49
C ILE A 251 5.27 8.52 -20.56
N ILE A 252 6.29 7.84 -21.10
CA ILE A 252 7.29 7.15 -20.26
C ILE A 252 8.15 8.09 -19.39
N GLN A 253 8.07 9.39 -19.64
CA GLN A 253 8.76 10.43 -18.88
C GLN A 253 7.83 11.17 -17.90
N ILE A 254 6.52 10.85 -17.87
CA ILE A 254 5.60 11.37 -16.86
C ILE A 254 6.03 10.80 -15.49
N PRO A 255 6.23 11.61 -14.44
CA PRO A 255 6.71 11.13 -13.13
C PRO A 255 5.88 10.00 -12.51
N ASN A 256 4.56 9.99 -12.73
CA ASN A 256 3.66 8.92 -12.27
C ASN A 256 4.00 7.56 -12.90
N ILE A 257 4.50 7.54 -14.14
CA ILE A 257 4.88 6.32 -14.87
C ILE A 257 6.38 6.03 -14.76
N ALA A 258 7.22 7.05 -14.89
CA ALA A 258 8.66 6.93 -14.96
C ALA A 258 9.27 6.20 -13.75
N SER A 259 10.49 5.70 -13.94
CA SER A 259 11.22 4.92 -12.94
C SER A 259 11.27 5.61 -11.58
N LYS A 260 10.83 4.91 -10.54
CA LYS A 260 10.97 5.37 -9.14
C LYS A 260 12.37 5.10 -8.56
N ARG A 261 13.34 4.73 -9.42
CA ARG A 261 14.73 4.44 -9.06
C ARG A 261 15.41 5.51 -8.24
N TRP A 262 15.18 6.77 -8.59
CA TRP A 262 15.73 7.88 -7.84
C TRP A 262 15.34 7.83 -6.36
N VAL A 263 14.13 7.35 -6.02
CA VAL A 263 13.66 7.18 -4.64
C VAL A 263 14.31 5.97 -3.98
N TYR A 264 14.16 4.76 -4.54
CA TYR A 264 14.53 3.54 -3.83
C TYR A 264 16.04 3.29 -3.75
N THR A 265 16.86 3.87 -4.62
CA THR A 265 18.33 3.73 -4.56
C THR A 265 18.98 4.53 -3.42
N GLN A 266 18.21 5.39 -2.75
CA GLN A 266 18.66 6.12 -1.57
C GLN A 266 18.65 5.25 -0.30
N TYR A 267 17.95 4.12 -0.33
CA TYR A 267 17.74 3.25 0.82
C TYR A 267 18.28 1.84 0.55
N ASP A 268 18.56 1.13 1.64
CA ASP A 268 18.96 -0.27 1.53
C ASP A 268 17.75 -1.16 1.22
N SER A 269 17.90 -2.01 0.20
CA SER A 269 16.89 -2.98 -0.24
C SER A 269 17.31 -4.44 0.00
N MET A 270 18.49 -4.68 0.61
CA MET A 270 19.19 -5.97 0.61
C MET A 270 19.64 -6.49 2.00
N VAL A 271 19.81 -5.64 3.01
CA VAL A 271 20.29 -6.00 4.34
C VAL A 271 19.23 -6.80 5.08
N GLY A 272 19.61 -8.02 5.49
CA GLY A 272 18.71 -9.04 6.04
C GLY A 272 17.84 -9.73 4.98
N ALA A 273 17.90 -9.27 3.72
CA ALA A 273 16.82 -9.35 2.77
C ALA A 273 16.86 -10.64 1.96
N ALA A 274 16.04 -11.56 2.40
CA ALA A 274 15.34 -12.48 1.52
C ALA A 274 14.61 -11.81 0.31
N ASN A 275 14.78 -10.51 0.03
CA ASN A 275 14.22 -9.80 -1.12
C ASN A 275 14.90 -10.26 -2.42
N THR A 276 14.10 -10.69 -3.38
CA THR A 276 14.58 -11.20 -4.67
C THR A 276 14.24 -10.27 -5.84
N SER A 277 13.48 -9.20 -5.61
CA SER A 277 12.95 -8.33 -6.65
C SER A 277 14.02 -7.52 -7.39
N THR A 278 15.14 -7.19 -6.75
CA THR A 278 16.22 -6.44 -7.42
C THR A 278 16.85 -7.20 -8.58
N ASN A 279 16.96 -8.52 -8.48
CA ASN A 279 17.63 -9.36 -9.48
C ASN A 279 16.66 -10.02 -10.47
N ALA A 280 15.37 -10.00 -10.16
CA ALA A 280 14.31 -10.59 -10.96
C ALA A 280 13.02 -9.79 -10.76
N PRO A 281 12.90 -8.61 -11.39
CA PRO A 281 11.74 -7.74 -11.22
C PRO A 281 10.45 -8.45 -11.59
N SER A 282 9.41 -8.15 -10.84
CA SER A 282 8.05 -8.66 -10.98
C SER A 282 7.08 -7.55 -10.58
N ASP A 283 5.80 -7.72 -10.89
CA ASP A 283 4.77 -6.71 -10.61
C ASP A 283 4.53 -6.54 -9.09
N ALA A 284 4.96 -7.52 -8.29
CA ALA A 284 4.99 -7.43 -6.83
C ALA A 284 6.39 -7.72 -6.27
N ALA A 285 6.69 -7.14 -5.11
CA ALA A 285 7.93 -7.41 -4.39
C ALA A 285 7.92 -8.83 -3.80
N ILE A 286 8.97 -9.63 -4.03
CA ILE A 286 9.06 -11.01 -3.55
C ILE A 286 10.13 -11.11 -2.46
N VAL A 287 9.72 -11.60 -1.29
CA VAL A 287 10.57 -11.78 -0.10
C VAL A 287 10.48 -13.22 0.39
N LEU A 288 11.60 -13.95 0.41
CA LEU A 288 11.68 -15.32 0.95
C LEU A 288 11.32 -15.37 2.45
N ALA A 289 10.44 -16.29 2.80
CA ALA A 289 10.22 -16.69 4.18
C ALA A 289 11.30 -17.70 4.59
N LYS A 290 12.46 -17.19 5.03
CA LYS A 290 13.66 -17.99 5.31
C LYS A 290 13.36 -19.24 6.17
N GLY A 291 13.90 -20.38 5.75
CA GLY A 291 13.73 -21.66 6.42
C GLY A 291 12.41 -22.38 6.14
N THR A 292 11.52 -21.82 5.31
CA THR A 292 10.21 -22.45 4.98
C THR A 292 10.13 -23.00 3.55
N GLY A 293 11.00 -22.56 2.64
CA GLY A 293 10.87 -22.83 1.19
C GLY A 293 9.85 -21.95 0.47
N LYS A 294 9.08 -21.14 1.20
CA LYS A 294 8.05 -20.22 0.69
C LYS A 294 8.59 -18.81 0.48
N ALA A 295 7.82 -17.99 -0.23
CA ALA A 295 8.02 -16.55 -0.31
C ALA A 295 6.71 -15.79 -0.15
N LEU A 296 6.80 -14.51 0.20
CA LEU A 296 5.69 -13.57 0.21
C LEU A 296 5.84 -12.65 -1.00
N ALA A 297 4.72 -12.40 -1.69
CA ALA A 297 4.59 -11.32 -2.65
C ALA A 297 3.87 -10.15 -1.98
N MET A 298 4.28 -8.92 -2.25
CA MET A 298 3.73 -7.72 -1.62
C MET A 298 3.63 -6.58 -2.62
N THR A 299 2.52 -5.86 -2.60
CA THR A 299 2.28 -4.69 -3.46
C THR A 299 1.47 -3.64 -2.70
N VAL A 300 1.54 -2.40 -3.17
CA VAL A 300 0.68 -1.30 -2.74
C VAL A 300 0.14 -0.59 -3.98
N ASP A 301 -1.17 -0.42 -4.08
CA ASP A 301 -1.81 0.10 -5.29
C ASP A 301 -3.01 1.00 -4.95
N CYS A 302 -3.08 2.17 -5.58
CA CYS A 302 -4.26 3.02 -5.69
C CYS A 302 -4.05 4.19 -6.67
N ASN A 303 -4.61 4.06 -7.87
CA ASN A 303 -4.77 5.22 -8.75
C ASN A 303 -5.95 6.11 -8.29
N SER A 304 -5.59 7.13 -7.51
CA SER A 304 -6.54 8.09 -6.92
C SER A 304 -7.41 8.85 -7.95
N LYS A 305 -6.97 8.99 -9.21
CA LYS A 305 -7.79 9.61 -10.27
C LYS A 305 -8.98 8.75 -10.65
N TYR A 306 -8.80 7.43 -10.71
CA TYR A 306 -9.92 6.53 -10.97
C TYR A 306 -10.96 6.59 -9.85
N VAL A 307 -10.48 6.68 -8.60
CA VAL A 307 -11.36 6.81 -7.42
C VAL A 307 -12.05 8.18 -7.42
N TYR A 308 -11.36 9.26 -7.77
CA TYR A 308 -11.99 10.57 -7.91
C TYR A 308 -13.07 10.57 -8.99
N ALA A 309 -12.80 9.92 -10.14
CA ALA A 309 -13.73 9.83 -11.26
C ALA A 309 -14.96 8.95 -10.97
N ASN A 310 -14.77 7.85 -10.25
CA ASN A 310 -15.84 6.99 -9.75
C ASN A 310 -15.37 6.24 -8.49
N PRO A 311 -15.75 6.68 -7.27
CA PRO A 311 -15.19 6.14 -6.04
C PRO A 311 -15.50 4.66 -5.82
N TYR A 312 -16.62 4.17 -6.35
CA TYR A 312 -16.98 2.75 -6.26
C TYR A 312 -16.12 1.90 -7.21
N VAL A 313 -16.05 2.29 -8.48
CA VAL A 313 -15.28 1.56 -9.50
C VAL A 313 -13.78 1.69 -9.27
N GLY A 314 -13.27 2.89 -9.01
CA GLY A 314 -11.85 3.12 -8.74
C GLY A 314 -11.34 2.35 -7.52
N ALA A 315 -12.12 2.25 -6.44
CA ALA A 315 -11.73 1.45 -5.29
C ALA A 315 -11.78 -0.07 -5.56
N MET A 316 -12.70 -0.54 -6.41
CA MET A 316 -12.64 -1.92 -6.91
C MET A 316 -11.38 -2.16 -7.74
N ILE A 317 -11.02 -1.20 -8.61
CA ILE A 317 -9.82 -1.26 -9.44
C ILE A 317 -8.57 -1.35 -8.57
N ALA A 318 -8.44 -0.53 -7.52
CA ALA A 318 -7.28 -0.58 -6.62
C ALA A 318 -7.07 -1.97 -5.98
N VAL A 319 -8.15 -2.64 -5.54
CA VAL A 319 -8.07 -4.03 -5.03
C VAL A 319 -7.72 -5.02 -6.14
N ALA A 320 -8.36 -4.86 -7.31
CA ALA A 320 -8.16 -5.73 -8.45
C ALA A 320 -6.73 -5.66 -9.00
N GLU A 321 -6.15 -4.47 -9.09
CA GLU A 321 -4.78 -4.21 -9.51
C GLU A 321 -3.78 -4.80 -8.52
N ALA A 322 -3.97 -4.57 -7.22
CA ALA A 322 -3.14 -5.23 -6.20
C ALA A 322 -3.20 -6.76 -6.32
N ALA A 323 -4.38 -7.35 -6.53
CA ALA A 323 -4.51 -8.79 -6.76
C ALA A 323 -3.82 -9.25 -8.05
N ARG A 324 -3.95 -8.46 -9.13
CA ARG A 324 -3.34 -8.72 -10.43
C ARG A 324 -1.82 -8.70 -10.36
N ASN A 325 -1.22 -7.74 -9.65
CA ASN A 325 0.22 -7.65 -9.43
C ASN A 325 0.76 -8.84 -8.64
N ILE A 326 0.03 -9.26 -7.60
CA ILE A 326 0.35 -10.50 -6.86
C ILE A 326 0.27 -11.73 -7.77
N VAL A 327 -0.78 -11.87 -8.59
CA VAL A 327 -0.96 -13.00 -9.52
C VAL A 327 0.10 -13.01 -10.63
N CYS A 328 0.43 -11.86 -11.22
CA CYS A 328 1.49 -11.73 -12.22
C CYS A 328 2.87 -12.09 -11.66
N SER A 329 3.07 -11.98 -10.34
CA SER A 329 4.27 -12.47 -9.66
C SER A 329 4.29 -13.98 -9.42
N GLY A 330 3.19 -14.67 -9.72
CA GLY A 330 2.99 -16.11 -9.52
C GLY A 330 2.46 -16.49 -8.13
N ALA A 331 2.20 -15.51 -7.28
CA ALA A 331 1.70 -15.72 -5.93
C ALA A 331 0.17 -15.78 -5.88
N GLU A 332 -0.37 -16.41 -4.83
CA GLU A 332 -1.79 -16.39 -4.51
C GLU A 332 -2.09 -15.23 -3.56
N PRO A 333 -3.01 -14.30 -3.88
CA PRO A 333 -3.47 -13.26 -2.95
C PRO A 333 -4.08 -13.87 -1.68
N ILE A 334 -3.66 -13.40 -0.49
CA ILE A 334 -4.13 -13.97 0.80
C ILE A 334 -4.77 -12.95 1.75
N GLY A 335 -4.55 -11.65 1.54
CA GLY A 335 -5.11 -10.64 2.43
C GLY A 335 -4.68 -9.22 2.09
N VAL A 336 -5.43 -8.27 2.62
CA VAL A 336 -5.28 -6.83 2.37
C VAL A 336 -5.16 -6.09 3.69
N THR A 337 -4.33 -5.05 3.70
CA THR A 337 -4.45 -3.89 4.60
C THR A 337 -4.81 -2.67 3.78
N ASN A 338 -5.63 -1.76 4.30
CA ASN A 338 -5.97 -0.53 3.59
C ASN A 338 -5.51 0.71 4.35
N CYS A 339 -5.15 1.77 3.63
CA CYS A 339 -4.94 3.09 4.19
C CYS A 339 -5.82 4.08 3.46
N LEU A 340 -6.86 4.52 4.15
CA LEU A 340 -7.98 5.29 3.60
C LEU A 340 -7.73 6.79 3.83
N ASN A 341 -7.32 7.53 2.80
CA ASN A 341 -7.07 8.96 2.89
C ASN A 341 -8.17 9.77 2.18
N PHE A 342 -8.88 10.60 2.94
CA PHE A 342 -10.01 11.40 2.48
C PHE A 342 -9.98 12.82 3.08
N GLY A 343 -10.70 13.75 2.46
CA GLY A 343 -10.92 15.10 2.98
C GLY A 343 -11.78 15.13 4.24
N ASN A 344 -12.40 16.27 4.53
CA ASN A 344 -13.22 16.46 5.72
C ASN A 344 -14.55 15.65 5.64
N PRO A 345 -14.84 14.74 6.59
CA PRO A 345 -16.02 13.87 6.55
C PRO A 345 -17.34 14.58 6.87
N TYR A 346 -17.30 15.86 7.24
CA TYR A 346 -18.51 16.68 7.38
C TYR A 346 -19.03 17.20 6.03
N ASP A 347 -18.20 17.18 4.97
CA ASP A 347 -18.67 17.43 3.61
C ASP A 347 -19.42 16.20 3.08
N PRO A 348 -20.72 16.31 2.75
CA PRO A 348 -21.50 15.19 2.22
C PRO A 348 -20.96 14.60 0.92
N GLU A 349 -20.25 15.38 0.08
CA GLU A 349 -19.64 14.90 -1.17
C GLU A 349 -18.38 14.06 -0.89
N VAL A 350 -17.54 14.49 0.07
CA VAL A 350 -16.38 13.70 0.54
C VAL A 350 -16.83 12.43 1.25
N TYR A 351 -17.86 12.51 2.09
CA TYR A 351 -18.38 11.32 2.76
C TYR A 351 -19.03 10.33 1.77
N TYR A 352 -19.60 10.82 0.65
CA TYR A 352 -20.05 9.95 -0.46
C TYR A 352 -18.88 9.18 -1.04
N GLN A 353 -17.75 9.85 -1.32
CA GLN A 353 -16.55 9.19 -1.85
C GLN A 353 -16.09 8.08 -0.90
N PHE A 354 -15.98 8.38 0.41
CA PHE A 354 -15.62 7.40 1.43
C PHE A 354 -16.55 6.18 1.42
N VAL A 355 -17.87 6.39 1.52
CA VAL A 355 -18.86 5.31 1.55
C VAL A 355 -18.78 4.45 0.28
N LYS A 356 -18.71 5.07 -0.90
CA LYS A 356 -18.64 4.35 -2.17
C LYS A 356 -17.33 3.59 -2.33
N SER A 357 -16.20 4.14 -1.89
CA SER A 357 -14.91 3.44 -1.91
C SER A 357 -14.90 2.22 -0.99
N ILE A 358 -15.46 2.31 0.21
CA ILE A 358 -15.60 1.14 1.11
C ILE A 358 -16.45 0.04 0.46
N ASN A 359 -17.56 0.40 -0.17
CA ASN A 359 -18.44 -0.57 -0.82
C ASN A 359 -17.74 -1.26 -2.01
N GLY A 360 -17.10 -0.50 -2.89
CA GLY A 360 -16.36 -1.04 -4.03
C GLY A 360 -15.22 -1.97 -3.58
N MET A 361 -14.37 -1.50 -2.67
CA MET A 361 -13.30 -2.31 -2.08
C MET A 361 -13.86 -3.61 -1.47
N GLY A 362 -14.97 -3.52 -0.72
CA GLY A 362 -15.61 -4.68 -0.09
C GLY A 362 -16.08 -5.73 -1.09
N ASP A 363 -16.66 -5.32 -2.22
CA ASP A 363 -17.11 -6.23 -3.27
C ASP A 363 -15.93 -6.92 -3.97
N ALA A 364 -14.87 -6.18 -4.28
CA ALA A 364 -13.64 -6.74 -4.84
C ALA A 364 -12.97 -7.72 -3.88
N CYS A 365 -12.79 -7.36 -2.60
CA CYS A 365 -12.22 -8.24 -1.57
C CYS A 365 -13.01 -9.54 -1.42
N ARG A 366 -14.36 -9.49 -1.46
CA ARG A 366 -15.19 -10.71 -1.43
C ARG A 366 -14.99 -11.57 -2.67
N LYS A 367 -14.84 -10.96 -3.85
CA LYS A 367 -14.62 -11.69 -5.12
C LYS A 367 -13.27 -12.39 -5.14
N PHE A 368 -12.20 -11.72 -4.72
CA PHE A 368 -10.84 -12.27 -4.70
C PHE A 368 -10.54 -13.11 -3.44
N ASN A 369 -11.49 -13.21 -2.51
CA ASN A 369 -11.31 -13.89 -1.22
C ASN A 369 -10.10 -13.34 -0.43
N THR A 370 -9.93 -12.01 -0.45
CA THR A 370 -8.84 -11.31 0.22
C THR A 370 -9.38 -10.52 1.42
N PRO A 371 -9.37 -11.09 2.63
CA PRO A 371 -9.88 -10.41 3.82
C PRO A 371 -9.03 -9.17 4.15
N VAL A 372 -9.70 -8.11 4.62
CA VAL A 372 -9.03 -6.94 5.21
C VAL A 372 -8.63 -7.31 6.64
N THR A 373 -7.33 -7.45 6.90
CA THR A 373 -6.79 -7.90 8.21
C THR A 373 -6.39 -6.74 9.13
N GLY A 374 -6.34 -5.53 8.60
CA GLY A 374 -6.04 -4.29 9.31
C GLY A 374 -6.19 -3.09 8.37
N GLY A 375 -5.99 -1.89 8.91
CA GLY A 375 -5.96 -0.69 8.09
C GLY A 375 -5.93 0.59 8.90
N ASN A 376 -5.97 1.71 8.19
CA ASN A 376 -5.95 3.06 8.72
C ASN A 376 -7.01 3.93 8.02
N VAL A 377 -7.56 4.91 8.74
CA VAL A 377 -8.42 5.94 8.16
C VAL A 377 -7.88 7.32 8.55
N SER A 378 -7.45 8.08 7.55
CA SER A 378 -7.04 9.47 7.66
C SER A 378 -8.10 10.35 6.99
N PHE A 379 -8.77 11.16 7.78
CA PHE A 379 -9.71 12.19 7.32
C PHE A 379 -9.06 13.58 7.41
N TYR A 380 -9.75 14.61 6.92
CA TYR A 380 -9.29 16.01 6.94
C TYR A 380 -8.04 16.29 6.09
N ASN A 381 -7.74 15.42 5.11
CA ASN A 381 -6.69 15.65 4.13
C ASN A 381 -7.16 16.68 3.10
N GLN A 382 -7.08 17.95 3.46
CA GLN A 382 -7.49 19.05 2.61
C GLN A 382 -6.78 20.36 3.00
N GLY A 383 -6.58 21.20 2.00
CA GLY A 383 -6.03 22.54 2.16
C GLY A 383 -7.00 23.61 1.67
N PRO A 384 -6.57 24.89 1.64
CA PRO A 384 -7.41 25.99 1.14
C PRO A 384 -7.93 25.80 -0.30
N GLN A 385 -7.24 25.00 -1.11
CA GLN A 385 -7.59 24.69 -2.50
C GLN A 385 -8.62 23.54 -2.63
N GLY A 386 -8.92 22.83 -1.55
CA GLY A 386 -9.84 21.70 -1.52
C GLY A 386 -9.23 20.43 -0.96
N ALA A 387 -10.02 19.36 -1.01
CA ALA A 387 -9.60 18.02 -0.58
C ALA A 387 -8.63 17.39 -1.57
N VAL A 388 -7.76 16.52 -1.04
CA VAL A 388 -7.00 15.57 -1.86
C VAL A 388 -7.96 14.66 -2.61
N TYR A 389 -7.50 14.03 -3.69
CA TYR A 389 -8.26 12.95 -4.29
C TYR A 389 -8.51 11.82 -3.27
N PRO A 390 -9.67 11.14 -3.31
CA PRO A 390 -9.93 10.00 -2.45
C PRO A 390 -8.93 8.88 -2.73
N THR A 391 -8.13 8.51 -1.74
CA THR A 391 -6.99 7.61 -1.91
C THR A 391 -7.05 6.44 -0.92
N PRO A 392 -7.90 5.44 -1.21
CA PRO A 392 -7.96 4.19 -0.46
C PRO A 392 -6.83 3.23 -0.89
N THR A 393 -5.59 3.53 -0.49
CA THR A 393 -4.42 2.69 -0.83
C THR A 393 -4.59 1.26 -0.32
N ILE A 394 -4.39 0.29 -1.21
CA ILE A 394 -4.49 -1.14 -0.91
C ILE A 394 -3.09 -1.72 -0.79
N GLY A 395 -2.69 -2.14 0.41
CA GLY A 395 -1.53 -3.00 0.60
C GLY A 395 -1.94 -4.46 0.57
N MET A 396 -1.44 -5.25 -0.38
CA MET A 396 -1.80 -6.66 -0.52
C MET A 396 -0.61 -7.58 -0.30
N VAL A 397 -0.85 -8.69 0.38
CA VAL A 397 0.12 -9.78 0.55
C VAL A 397 -0.39 -11.02 -0.17
N GLY A 398 0.51 -11.68 -0.88
CA GLY A 398 0.31 -12.99 -1.47
C GLY A 398 1.36 -13.99 -1.01
N ILE A 399 1.10 -15.28 -1.23
CA ILE A 399 2.00 -16.38 -0.88
C ILE A 399 2.46 -17.15 -2.12
N LEU A 400 3.75 -17.48 -2.14
CA LEU A 400 4.36 -18.46 -3.02
C LEU A 400 4.72 -19.67 -2.17
N ASP A 401 4.01 -20.78 -2.35
CA ASP A 401 4.31 -22.03 -1.64
C ASP A 401 5.65 -22.65 -2.05
N ASP A 402 6.09 -22.38 -3.27
CA ASP A 402 7.39 -22.75 -3.79
C ASP A 402 7.99 -21.54 -4.53
N PHE A 403 9.13 -21.06 -4.04
CA PHE A 403 9.85 -19.93 -4.61
C PHE A 403 10.23 -20.12 -6.09
N GLU A 404 10.36 -21.36 -6.56
CA GLU A 404 10.68 -21.66 -7.96
C GLU A 404 9.51 -21.40 -8.91
N ASN A 405 8.30 -21.16 -8.39
CA ASN A 405 7.13 -20.80 -9.19
C ASN A 405 6.97 -19.28 -9.39
N ARG A 406 7.91 -18.47 -8.90
CA ARG A 406 7.87 -17.02 -9.13
C ARG A 406 7.84 -16.69 -10.62
N MET A 407 7.03 -15.70 -10.97
CA MET A 407 6.96 -15.12 -12.30
C MET A 407 7.55 -13.70 -12.29
N THR A 408 8.04 -13.26 -13.43
CA THR A 408 8.73 -11.97 -13.58
C THR A 408 8.20 -11.22 -14.79
N LEU A 409 8.32 -9.90 -14.77
CA LEU A 409 7.79 -9.03 -15.83
C LEU A 409 8.58 -9.13 -17.14
N SER A 410 9.91 -9.31 -17.05
CA SER A 410 10.78 -9.03 -18.20
C SER A 410 10.79 -10.11 -19.27
N TYR A 411 10.97 -9.70 -20.53
CA TYR A 411 11.23 -10.60 -21.65
C TYR A 411 12.40 -11.54 -21.36
N LYS A 412 12.27 -12.82 -21.75
CA LYS A 412 13.25 -13.87 -21.46
C LYS A 412 14.11 -14.24 -22.66
N ASN A 413 13.48 -14.56 -23.79
CA ASN A 413 14.18 -15.06 -24.96
C ASN A 413 13.79 -14.26 -26.20
N GLU A 414 14.76 -14.01 -27.08
CA GLU A 414 14.48 -13.53 -28.43
C GLU A 414 13.59 -14.55 -29.16
N GLY A 415 12.57 -14.06 -29.88
CA GLY A 415 11.66 -14.90 -30.64
C GLY A 415 10.47 -15.46 -29.85
N ASP A 416 10.42 -15.26 -28.53
CA ASP A 416 9.20 -15.51 -27.74
C ASP A 416 8.04 -14.71 -28.35
N ILE A 417 6.86 -15.33 -28.37
CA ILE A 417 5.63 -14.70 -28.86
C ILE A 417 5.04 -13.83 -27.75
N ILE A 418 4.65 -12.61 -28.10
CA ILE A 418 4.03 -11.64 -27.19
C ILE A 418 2.52 -11.72 -27.36
N VAL A 419 1.80 -11.95 -26.26
CA VAL A 419 0.35 -12.12 -26.24
C VAL A 419 -0.27 -11.21 -25.19
N LEU A 420 -1.28 -10.45 -25.58
CA LEU A 420 -2.19 -9.76 -24.67
C LEU A 420 -3.32 -10.72 -24.29
N ILE A 421 -3.49 -10.97 -23.00
CA ILE A 421 -4.66 -11.65 -22.42
C ILE A 421 -5.61 -10.56 -21.93
N GLY A 422 -6.89 -10.67 -22.27
CA GLY A 422 -7.88 -9.62 -22.07
C GLY A 422 -8.31 -8.96 -23.38
N GLU A 423 -9.14 -7.93 -23.28
CA GLU A 423 -9.75 -7.25 -24.42
C GLU A 423 -9.28 -5.80 -24.50
N GLN A 424 -8.92 -5.35 -25.71
CA GLN A 424 -8.66 -3.93 -25.96
C GLN A 424 -10.00 -3.18 -25.98
N LYS A 425 -10.10 -2.12 -25.16
CA LYS A 425 -11.31 -1.30 -25.04
C LYS A 425 -11.06 0.09 -25.63
N ASN A 426 -12.10 0.65 -26.25
CA ASN A 426 -12.09 2.05 -26.71
C ASN A 426 -12.29 3.02 -25.53
N CYS A 427 -11.29 3.07 -24.63
CA CYS A 427 -11.35 3.80 -23.37
C CYS A 427 -10.01 4.52 -23.11
N ILE A 428 -10.08 5.83 -22.90
CA ILE A 428 -8.95 6.69 -22.50
C ILE A 428 -9.27 7.47 -21.21
N GLY A 429 -10.37 7.14 -20.55
CA GLY A 429 -10.87 7.86 -19.38
C GLY A 429 -9.88 7.81 -18.21
N SER A 430 -9.69 8.96 -17.56
CA SER A 430 -8.76 9.20 -16.45
C SER A 430 -7.30 8.83 -16.71
N SER A 431 -6.91 8.51 -17.96
CA SER A 431 -5.57 8.01 -18.23
C SER A 431 -4.50 9.07 -18.07
N GLU A 432 -3.25 8.67 -17.82
CA GLU A 432 -2.11 9.61 -17.81
C GLU A 432 -1.97 10.35 -19.14
N TYR A 433 -2.27 9.68 -20.26
CA TYR A 433 -2.35 10.31 -21.58
C TYR A 433 -3.39 11.44 -21.62
N LEU A 434 -4.62 11.14 -21.22
CA LEU A 434 -5.72 12.09 -21.31
C LEU A 434 -5.55 13.24 -20.31
N HIS A 435 -5.12 12.93 -19.09
CA HIS A 435 -4.95 13.89 -18.03
C HIS A 435 -3.70 14.77 -18.22
N LYS A 436 -2.52 14.17 -18.40
CA LYS A 436 -1.25 14.93 -18.42
C LYS A 436 -0.89 15.49 -19.79
N LEU A 437 -1.20 14.79 -20.89
CA LEU A 437 -0.84 15.26 -22.24
C LEU A 437 -1.97 16.00 -22.95
N LYS A 438 -3.22 15.61 -22.74
CA LYS A 438 -4.39 16.30 -23.32
C LYS A 438 -5.02 17.34 -22.40
N GLY A 439 -4.63 17.37 -21.11
CA GLY A 439 -5.10 18.35 -20.14
C GLY A 439 -6.57 18.20 -19.76
N VAL A 440 -7.15 17.01 -19.96
CA VAL A 440 -8.56 16.74 -19.63
C VAL A 440 -8.64 16.12 -18.23
N GLU A 441 -9.00 16.95 -17.26
CA GLU A 441 -9.09 16.58 -15.84
C GLU A 441 -10.32 15.72 -15.54
N PHE A 442 -11.49 16.09 -16.08
CA PHE A 442 -12.76 15.41 -15.81
C PHE A 442 -13.10 14.42 -16.93
N SER A 443 -12.91 13.13 -16.66
CA SER A 443 -13.30 12.04 -17.55
C SER A 443 -13.65 10.79 -16.74
N PRO A 444 -14.43 9.84 -17.28
CA PRO A 444 -14.84 8.65 -16.55
C PRO A 444 -13.65 7.78 -16.13
N ALA A 445 -13.82 7.02 -15.05
CA ALA A 445 -12.86 5.97 -14.69
C ALA A 445 -12.72 4.94 -15.84
N PRO A 446 -11.58 4.23 -15.94
CA PRO A 446 -11.37 3.24 -16.98
C PRO A 446 -12.44 2.13 -16.99
N SER A 447 -12.66 1.52 -18.15
CA SER A 447 -13.54 0.36 -18.29
C SER A 447 -13.07 -0.77 -17.37
N PHE A 448 -13.98 -1.26 -16.53
CA PHE A 448 -13.71 -2.31 -15.55
C PHE A 448 -14.94 -3.21 -15.37
N ASP A 449 -14.72 -4.52 -15.39
CA ASP A 449 -15.71 -5.54 -15.04
C ASP A 449 -15.06 -6.55 -14.08
N LEU A 450 -15.61 -6.65 -12.87
CA LEU A 450 -15.01 -7.44 -11.79
C LEU A 450 -15.02 -8.95 -12.09
N GLU A 451 -16.00 -9.44 -12.85
CA GLU A 451 -16.06 -10.86 -13.23
C GLU A 451 -15.01 -11.19 -14.29
N GLN A 452 -14.86 -10.33 -15.30
CA GLN A 452 -13.82 -10.43 -16.31
C GLN A 452 -12.43 -10.39 -15.68
N GLU A 453 -12.19 -9.44 -14.76
CA GLU A 453 -10.93 -9.33 -14.03
C GLU A 453 -10.58 -10.63 -13.30
N PHE A 454 -11.52 -11.15 -12.51
CA PHE A 454 -11.33 -12.38 -11.76
C PHE A 454 -10.99 -13.57 -12.67
N LYS A 455 -11.69 -13.71 -13.81
CA LYS A 455 -11.41 -14.76 -14.79
C LYS A 455 -10.01 -14.61 -15.41
N VAL A 456 -9.62 -13.38 -15.78
CA VAL A 456 -8.29 -13.10 -16.34
C VAL A 456 -7.18 -13.46 -15.35
N GLN A 457 -7.31 -13.05 -14.09
CA GLN A 457 -6.35 -13.39 -13.06
C GLN A 457 -6.29 -14.91 -12.80
N ALA A 458 -7.45 -15.58 -12.72
CA ALA A 458 -7.51 -17.02 -12.54
C ALA A 458 -6.83 -17.79 -13.69
N LEU A 459 -7.03 -17.36 -14.94
CA LEU A 459 -6.34 -17.91 -16.09
C LEU A 459 -4.84 -17.71 -15.99
N VAL A 460 -4.35 -16.50 -15.71
CA VAL A 460 -2.91 -16.22 -15.63
C VAL A 460 -2.25 -17.02 -14.51
N ALA A 461 -2.90 -17.15 -13.35
CA ALA A 461 -2.43 -18.02 -12.28
C ALA A 461 -2.26 -19.48 -12.73
N ASP A 462 -3.23 -20.03 -13.49
CA ASP A 462 -3.13 -21.38 -14.07
C ASP A 462 -1.98 -21.50 -15.07
N LEU A 463 -1.82 -20.51 -15.95
CA LEU A 463 -0.75 -20.49 -16.96
C LEU A 463 0.64 -20.48 -16.32
N ILE A 464 0.83 -19.70 -15.26
CA ILE A 464 2.08 -19.65 -14.47
C ILE A 464 2.32 -20.99 -13.80
N LYS A 465 1.33 -21.53 -13.10
CA LYS A 465 1.43 -22.81 -12.38
C LYS A 465 1.78 -23.98 -13.31
N ARG A 466 1.25 -23.97 -14.53
CA ARG A 466 1.54 -24.99 -15.57
C ARG A 466 2.82 -24.70 -16.36
N LYS A 467 3.52 -23.61 -16.07
CA LYS A 467 4.75 -23.17 -16.75
C LYS A 467 4.56 -23.02 -18.28
N LEU A 468 3.40 -22.49 -18.68
CA LEU A 468 3.06 -22.28 -20.09
C LEU A 468 3.55 -20.93 -20.63
N ILE A 469 3.93 -20.00 -19.75
CA ILE A 469 4.41 -18.67 -20.09
C ILE A 469 5.77 -18.38 -19.45
N ASN A 470 6.55 -17.51 -20.08
CA ASN A 470 7.92 -17.15 -19.70
C ASN A 470 7.99 -15.83 -18.90
N SER A 471 7.02 -14.94 -19.10
CA SER A 471 6.89 -13.67 -18.39
C SER A 471 5.41 -13.23 -18.36
N ALA A 472 5.04 -12.43 -17.36
CA ALA A 472 3.73 -11.80 -17.24
C ALA A 472 3.92 -10.39 -16.68
N HIS A 473 3.24 -9.40 -17.25
CA HIS A 473 3.23 -8.02 -16.77
C HIS A 473 1.84 -7.45 -17.04
N ASP A 474 1.21 -6.84 -16.04
CA ASP A 474 -0.11 -6.26 -16.18
C ASP A 474 -0.12 -4.98 -17.04
N ILE A 475 -1.31 -4.55 -17.50
CA ILE A 475 -1.46 -3.25 -18.16
C ILE A 475 -2.16 -2.28 -17.21
N SER A 476 -1.43 -1.30 -16.73
CA SER A 476 -1.87 -0.23 -15.83
C SER A 476 -1.64 1.15 -16.49
N GLU A 477 -1.01 2.10 -15.79
CA GLU A 477 -0.77 3.47 -16.24
C GLU A 477 0.08 3.53 -17.52
N GLY A 478 -0.31 4.41 -18.44
CA GLY A 478 0.32 4.57 -19.75
C GLY A 478 -0.04 3.47 -20.75
N GLY A 479 -0.78 2.44 -20.33
CA GLY A 479 -1.38 1.44 -21.20
C GLY A 479 -0.38 0.50 -21.87
N LEU A 480 -0.82 -0.13 -22.96
CA LEU A 480 -0.09 -1.20 -23.64
C LEU A 480 1.34 -0.78 -24.05
N ALA A 481 1.52 0.45 -24.53
CA ALA A 481 2.83 0.94 -24.96
C ALA A 481 3.86 0.93 -23.82
N VAL A 482 3.47 1.38 -22.62
CA VAL A 482 4.35 1.41 -21.45
C VAL A 482 4.67 0.00 -20.97
N THR A 483 3.65 -0.84 -20.80
CA THR A 483 3.83 -2.26 -20.43
C THR A 483 4.85 -2.95 -21.33
N LEU A 484 4.74 -2.79 -22.66
CA LEU A 484 5.65 -3.43 -23.61
C LEU A 484 7.10 -2.95 -23.48
N LEU A 485 7.30 -1.67 -23.16
CA LEU A 485 8.62 -1.07 -22.92
C LEU A 485 9.20 -1.56 -21.59
N GLU A 486 8.41 -1.56 -20.51
CA GLU A 486 8.85 -1.99 -19.18
C GLU A 486 9.30 -3.45 -19.15
N LYS A 487 8.62 -4.32 -19.88
CA LYS A 487 9.06 -5.73 -20.08
C LYS A 487 10.46 -5.84 -20.69
N GLY A 488 10.90 -4.86 -21.48
CA GLY A 488 12.22 -4.85 -22.12
C GLY A 488 13.33 -4.21 -21.30
N PHE A 489 13.00 -3.31 -20.36
CA PHE A 489 14.01 -2.49 -19.67
C PHE A 489 15.00 -3.31 -18.85
N TYR A 490 14.59 -4.40 -18.19
CA TYR A 490 15.52 -5.15 -17.35
C TYR A 490 16.51 -5.99 -18.15
N THR A 491 16.08 -6.61 -19.25
CA THR A 491 16.88 -7.56 -20.04
C THR A 491 17.49 -6.97 -21.30
N ASN A 492 17.21 -5.70 -21.60
CA ASN A 492 17.59 -5.01 -22.83
C ASN A 492 17.11 -5.73 -24.11
N LEU A 493 16.01 -6.48 -24.00
CA LEU A 493 15.32 -7.08 -25.15
C LEU A 493 14.24 -6.13 -25.68
N GLY A 494 14.05 -6.15 -27.00
CA GLY A 494 13.08 -5.32 -27.69
C GLY A 494 11.88 -6.12 -28.17
N PHE A 495 11.06 -5.52 -29.01
CA PHE A 495 9.87 -6.16 -29.57
C PHE A 495 9.60 -5.71 -31.01
N ASP A 496 8.94 -6.58 -31.78
CA ASP A 496 8.46 -6.32 -33.13
C ASP A 496 6.98 -6.67 -33.18
N LEU A 497 6.13 -5.64 -33.30
CA LEU A 497 4.68 -5.72 -33.14
C LEU A 497 3.94 -5.27 -34.39
N LEU A 498 2.79 -5.90 -34.60
CA LEU A 498 1.84 -5.55 -35.64
C LEU A 498 0.46 -5.43 -35.00
N ALA A 499 0.02 -4.20 -34.77
CA ALA A 499 -1.35 -3.95 -34.36
C ALA A 499 -2.33 -4.22 -35.53
N PRO A 500 -3.59 -4.58 -35.24
CA PRO A 500 -4.62 -4.66 -36.27
C PRO A 500 -4.69 -3.34 -37.05
N SER A 501 -4.75 -3.42 -38.38
CA SER A 501 -4.82 -2.23 -39.23
C SER A 501 -5.97 -2.33 -40.24
N PRO A 502 -6.83 -1.31 -40.34
CA PRO A 502 -6.96 -0.15 -39.45
C PRO A 502 -7.63 -0.53 -38.11
N LEU A 503 -7.29 0.15 -37.01
CA LEU A 503 -7.77 -0.18 -35.65
C LEU A 503 -9.29 0.04 -35.52
N GLU A 504 -9.87 0.90 -36.34
CA GLU A 504 -11.31 1.12 -36.47
C GLU A 504 -12.06 -0.17 -36.82
N ARG A 505 -11.42 -1.16 -37.47
CA ARG A 505 -12.04 -2.47 -37.73
C ARG A 505 -12.28 -3.29 -36.47
N VAL A 506 -11.52 -3.04 -35.42
CA VAL A 506 -11.72 -3.64 -34.09
C VAL A 506 -12.46 -2.68 -33.16
N GLY A 507 -12.94 -1.53 -33.66
CA GLY A 507 -13.76 -0.58 -32.91
C GLY A 507 -13.01 0.23 -31.85
N VAL A 508 -11.68 0.34 -31.96
CA VAL A 508 -10.82 1.02 -30.98
C VAL A 508 -10.03 2.14 -31.66
N ARG A 509 -9.96 3.32 -31.02
CA ARG A 509 -9.12 4.43 -31.45
C ARG A 509 -7.64 4.14 -31.27
N THR A 510 -6.78 4.89 -31.94
CA THR A 510 -5.32 4.67 -31.86
C THR A 510 -4.81 4.98 -30.46
N ASP A 511 -5.26 6.08 -29.86
CA ASP A 511 -4.90 6.48 -28.50
C ASP A 511 -5.36 5.47 -27.45
N ALA A 512 -6.61 5.00 -27.55
CA ALA A 512 -7.18 3.99 -26.67
C ALA A 512 -6.42 2.65 -26.75
N TYR A 513 -6.02 2.22 -27.95
CA TYR A 513 -5.32 0.95 -28.13
C TYR A 513 -3.93 0.96 -27.45
N TRP A 514 -3.19 2.05 -27.59
CA TRP A 514 -1.79 2.13 -27.13
C TRP A 514 -1.65 2.69 -25.71
N PHE A 515 -2.49 3.67 -25.34
CA PHE A 515 -2.35 4.46 -24.12
C PHE A 515 -3.60 4.43 -23.23
N GLY A 516 -4.64 3.70 -23.64
CA GLY A 516 -5.79 3.45 -22.80
C GLY A 516 -5.43 2.55 -21.62
N GLU A 517 -5.96 2.88 -20.45
CA GLU A 517 -5.68 2.24 -19.15
C GLU A 517 -6.87 1.36 -18.70
N ALA A 518 -7.61 0.81 -19.67
CA ALA A 518 -8.67 -0.15 -19.40
C ALA A 518 -8.14 -1.38 -18.64
N GLN A 519 -8.96 -1.91 -17.74
CA GLN A 519 -8.56 -2.93 -16.79
C GLN A 519 -8.66 -4.35 -17.36
N SER A 520 -8.26 -5.36 -16.59
CA SER A 520 -8.35 -6.78 -16.97
C SER A 520 -7.51 -7.18 -18.18
N ARG A 521 -6.30 -6.62 -18.29
CA ARG A 521 -5.35 -6.92 -19.37
C ARG A 521 -3.96 -7.23 -18.83
N ILE A 522 -3.33 -8.27 -19.36
CA ILE A 522 -1.98 -8.72 -18.98
C ILE A 522 -1.22 -9.10 -20.25
N VAL A 523 0.03 -8.65 -20.38
CA VAL A 523 0.95 -9.03 -21.45
C VAL A 523 1.86 -10.16 -21.00
N VAL A 524 1.74 -11.31 -21.66
CA VAL A 524 2.56 -12.48 -21.41
C VAL A 524 3.51 -12.75 -22.59
N THR A 525 4.62 -13.43 -22.31
CA THR A 525 5.43 -14.05 -23.37
C THR A 525 5.42 -15.56 -23.27
N VAL A 526 5.48 -16.21 -24.42
CA VAL A 526 5.42 -17.67 -24.52
C VAL A 526 6.41 -18.18 -25.57
N ASP A 527 7.03 -19.31 -25.28
CA ASP A 527 7.85 -20.01 -26.27
C ASP A 527 6.96 -20.44 -27.46
N LYS A 528 7.49 -20.31 -28.68
CA LYS A 528 6.74 -20.63 -29.90
C LYS A 528 6.17 -22.06 -29.91
N SER A 529 6.81 -23.02 -29.26
CA SER A 529 6.31 -24.40 -29.14
C SER A 529 5.10 -24.54 -28.22
N GLN A 530 4.89 -23.60 -27.29
CA GLN A 530 3.81 -23.62 -26.30
C GLN A 530 2.59 -22.79 -26.73
N ILE A 531 2.66 -22.03 -27.82
CA ILE A 531 1.58 -21.13 -28.26
C ILE A 531 0.23 -21.86 -28.44
N SER A 532 0.23 -23.09 -28.94
CA SER A 532 -0.99 -23.89 -29.12
C SER A 532 -1.60 -24.29 -27.78
N ASN A 533 -0.77 -24.63 -26.79
CA ASN A 533 -1.23 -24.98 -25.44
C ASN A 533 -1.79 -23.75 -24.71
N LEU A 534 -1.14 -22.59 -24.88
CA LEU A 534 -1.63 -21.31 -24.37
C LEU A 534 -2.99 -20.97 -24.96
N LYS A 535 -3.13 -21.02 -26.30
CA LYS A 535 -4.41 -20.70 -26.99
C LYS A 535 -5.54 -21.63 -26.54
N ALA A 536 -5.28 -22.93 -26.37
CA ALA A 536 -6.27 -23.87 -25.87
C ALA A 536 -6.73 -23.56 -24.42
N ALA A 537 -5.79 -23.15 -23.55
CA ALA A 537 -6.12 -22.74 -22.17
C ALA A 537 -6.96 -21.46 -22.15
N ILE A 538 -6.61 -20.47 -22.97
CA ILE A 538 -7.36 -19.20 -23.11
C ILE A 538 -8.78 -19.47 -23.63
N GLU A 539 -8.92 -20.30 -24.68
CA GLU A 539 -10.22 -20.66 -25.26
C GLU A 539 -11.12 -21.36 -24.24
N THR A 540 -10.55 -22.27 -23.44
CA THR A 540 -11.27 -22.97 -22.35
C THR A 540 -11.77 -21.99 -21.28
N ALA A 541 -11.02 -20.93 -21.01
CA ALA A 541 -11.39 -19.90 -20.04
C ALA A 541 -12.40 -18.88 -20.59
N GLU A 542 -12.72 -18.94 -21.90
CA GLU A 542 -13.58 -17.98 -22.61
C GLU A 542 -13.08 -16.53 -22.50
N ILE A 543 -11.75 -16.35 -22.53
CA ILE A 543 -11.10 -15.04 -22.43
C ILE A 543 -10.56 -14.63 -23.79
N SER A 544 -10.67 -13.33 -24.11
CA SER A 544 -10.09 -12.79 -25.34
C SER A 544 -8.56 -12.74 -25.25
N CYS A 545 -7.87 -12.96 -26.36
CA CYS A 545 -6.44 -12.70 -26.44
C CYS A 545 -6.05 -12.17 -27.82
N THR A 546 -4.94 -11.44 -27.87
CA THR A 546 -4.35 -10.93 -29.11
C THR A 546 -2.87 -11.30 -29.17
N GLU A 547 -2.45 -11.96 -30.24
CA GLU A 547 -1.03 -12.13 -30.55
C GLU A 547 -0.51 -10.79 -31.10
N LEU A 548 0.37 -10.13 -30.35
CA LEU A 548 0.85 -8.78 -30.67
C LEU A 548 2.08 -8.80 -31.59
N GLY A 549 2.92 -9.83 -31.44
CA GLY A 549 4.17 -9.95 -32.18
C GLY A 549 5.19 -10.81 -31.45
N LYS A 550 6.46 -10.42 -31.49
CA LYS A 550 7.58 -11.21 -30.94
C LYS A 550 8.66 -10.37 -30.28
N VAL A 551 9.39 -10.99 -29.36
CA VAL A 551 10.58 -10.42 -28.72
C VAL A 551 11.75 -10.38 -29.72
N THR A 552 12.56 -9.32 -29.66
CA THR A 552 13.77 -9.13 -30.47
C THR A 552 15.01 -8.95 -29.59
N ALA A 553 16.21 -9.03 -30.18
CA ALA A 553 17.48 -8.76 -29.50
C ALA A 553 17.74 -7.27 -29.16
N GLY A 554 16.71 -6.44 -28.95
CA GLY A 554 16.84 -5.06 -28.43
C GLY A 554 16.20 -3.98 -29.30
N LYS A 555 15.92 -4.27 -30.58
CA LYS A 555 15.29 -3.31 -31.51
C LYS A 555 13.79 -3.25 -31.29
N ILE A 556 13.24 -2.04 -31.28
CA ILE A 556 11.80 -1.83 -31.19
C ILE A 556 11.24 -1.50 -32.57
N LYS A 557 10.21 -2.25 -32.97
CA LYS A 557 9.40 -1.98 -34.16
C LYS A 557 7.92 -2.06 -33.85
N VAL A 558 7.18 -1.05 -34.28
CA VAL A 558 5.72 -0.98 -34.12
C VAL A 558 5.12 -0.66 -35.47
N ASN A 559 4.26 -1.54 -35.99
CA ASN A 559 3.62 -1.40 -37.31
C ASN A 559 4.64 -1.18 -38.45
N GLY A 560 5.81 -1.80 -38.33
CA GLY A 560 6.92 -1.65 -39.28
C GLY A 560 7.78 -0.39 -39.11
N GLU A 561 7.36 0.57 -38.27
CA GLU A 561 8.13 1.75 -37.93
C GLU A 561 9.22 1.42 -36.89
N SER A 562 10.43 1.96 -37.08
CA SER A 562 11.54 1.78 -36.14
C SER A 562 11.48 2.78 -34.97
N TRP A 563 11.37 2.26 -33.76
CA TRP A 563 11.40 3.06 -32.53
C TRP A 563 12.80 3.17 -31.91
N GLY A 564 13.82 2.53 -32.50
CA GLY A 564 15.20 2.54 -31.99
C GLY A 564 15.51 1.32 -31.14
N ASN A 565 16.42 1.45 -30.18
CA ASN A 565 16.75 0.38 -29.22
C ASN A 565 16.09 0.63 -27.88
N ILE A 566 15.72 -0.44 -27.18
CA ILE A 566 15.08 -0.40 -25.86
C ILE A 566 15.89 0.36 -24.81
N GLU A 567 17.23 0.32 -24.91
CA GLU A 567 18.13 1.01 -23.97
C GLU A 567 17.95 2.54 -24.02
N ASP A 568 17.66 3.11 -25.20
CA ASP A 568 17.43 4.55 -25.35
C ASP A 568 16.14 4.98 -24.63
N TRP A 569 15.11 4.11 -24.66
CA TRP A 569 13.85 4.32 -23.95
C TRP A 569 14.02 4.15 -22.44
N LYS A 570 14.77 3.12 -22.03
CA LYS A 570 15.13 2.90 -20.64
C LYS A 570 15.83 4.12 -20.04
N LEU A 571 16.77 4.73 -20.77
CA LEU A 571 17.48 5.92 -20.30
C LEU A 571 16.55 7.13 -20.09
N LYS A 572 15.52 7.29 -20.93
CA LYS A 572 14.52 8.35 -20.75
C LYS A 572 13.65 8.08 -19.53
N TYR A 573 13.19 6.84 -19.38
CA TYR A 573 12.38 6.37 -18.25
C TYR A 573 13.13 6.47 -16.90
N ASP A 574 14.37 5.97 -16.82
CA ASP A 574 15.16 5.91 -15.59
C ASP A 574 15.53 7.29 -15.03
N ASN A 575 15.74 8.27 -15.92
CA ASN A 575 16.27 9.59 -15.53
C ASN A 575 15.20 10.69 -15.51
N ALA A 576 13.92 10.38 -15.77
CA ALA A 576 12.89 11.42 -15.89
C ALA A 576 12.71 12.21 -14.58
N ILE A 577 12.57 11.51 -13.45
CA ILE A 577 12.40 12.12 -12.13
C ILE A 577 13.69 12.84 -11.70
N GLU A 578 14.86 12.22 -11.89
CA GLU A 578 16.15 12.83 -11.54
C GLU A 578 16.36 14.16 -12.28
N LYS A 579 16.00 14.23 -13.58
CA LYS A 579 16.09 15.46 -14.36
C LYS A 579 15.19 16.57 -13.82
N LEU A 580 13.99 16.24 -13.35
CA LEU A 580 13.06 17.22 -12.78
C LEU A 580 13.54 17.77 -11.44
N LEU A 581 14.18 16.94 -10.62
CA LEU A 581 14.68 17.35 -9.31
C LEU A 581 16.00 18.14 -9.38
N ASN A 582 16.76 17.93 -10.46
CA ASN A 582 18.02 18.64 -10.71
C ASN A 582 17.85 19.89 -11.61
N ALA A 583 16.64 20.15 -12.13
CA ALA A 583 16.29 21.33 -12.91
C ALA A 583 15.87 22.49 -11.99
#